data_AF-A0A6G3MLU0-F1
#
_entry.id   AF-A0A6G3MLU0-F1
#
_cell.length_a   1.000
_cell.length_b   1.000
_cell.length_c   1.000
_cell.angle_alpha   90.00
_cell.angle_beta   90.00
_cell.angle_gamma   90.00
#
_symmetry.space_group_name_H-M   'P 1'
#
loop_
_entity.id
_entity.type
_entity.pdbx_description
1 polymer ?
#
loop_
_entity_poly.entity_id
_entity_poly.type
_entity_poly.pdbx_seq_one_letter_code
_entity_poly.pdbx_strand_id
1 'polypeptide(L)'
;NAISEKDFHSFAVTVMKESNTFHAICQDTFPPIQPPYMTEKSHKIVQFVHSLNSFLGRTVACYTFDAGPNAFIFVLEKDIKVFLTFFLTIFPKPLNDVPHISKLIERYDIKLPCKNHINLQMKPDSTFLFETLYLCKVGAGPVIVE
;
A
#
# COMPACT_ATOMS: atom_id res chain seq x y z
N ASN A 1 15.24 -5.76 15.77
CA ASN A 1 15.67 -4.44 16.29
C ASN A 1 15.11 -3.24 15.53
N ALA A 2 14.72 -3.37 14.25
CA ALA A 2 14.25 -2.27 13.41
C ALA A 2 13.24 -1.29 14.05
N ILE A 3 12.28 -1.77 14.84
CA ILE A 3 11.31 -0.89 15.54
C ILE A 3 12.01 -0.02 16.59
N SER A 4 12.84 -0.62 17.44
CA SER A 4 13.58 0.08 18.49
C SER A 4 14.57 1.09 17.91
N GLU A 5 15.21 0.74 16.79
CA GLU A 5 16.18 1.58 16.08
C GLU A 5 15.52 2.60 15.14
N LYS A 6 14.20 2.54 14.99
CA LYS A 6 13.42 3.33 14.01
C LYS A 6 13.95 3.21 12.58
N ASP A 7 14.49 2.03 12.24
CA ASP A 7 14.95 1.69 10.90
C ASP A 7 13.77 1.21 10.05
N PHE A 8 13.20 2.15 9.29
CA PHE A 8 12.07 1.85 8.41
C PHE A 8 12.44 0.88 7.28
N HIS A 9 13.68 0.90 6.77
CA HIS A 9 14.09 0.01 5.69
C HIS A 9 14.09 -1.44 6.16
N SER A 10 14.76 -1.73 7.27
CA SER A 10 14.81 -3.08 7.84
C SER A 10 13.42 -3.56 8.28
N PHE A 11 12.60 -2.66 8.84
CA PHE A 11 11.20 -2.96 9.16
C PHE A 11 10.42 -3.37 7.91
N ALA A 12 10.47 -2.55 6.86
CA ALA A 12 9.74 -2.76 5.62
C ALA A 12 10.13 -4.07 4.93
N VAL A 13 11.44 -4.36 4.83
CA VAL A 13 11.93 -5.61 4.23
C VAL A 13 11.44 -6.83 5.02
N THR A 14 11.43 -6.75 6.34
CA THR A 14 10.95 -7.84 7.21
C THR A 14 9.45 -8.07 7.01
N VAL A 15 8.65 -7.00 7.06
CA VAL A 15 7.18 -7.06 6.91
C VAL A 15 6.77 -7.65 5.55
N MET A 16 7.37 -7.17 4.45
CA MET A 16 7.03 -7.70 3.11
C MET A 16 7.41 -9.18 2.96
N LYS A 17 8.57 -9.59 3.49
CA LYS A 17 9.01 -11.00 3.44
C LYS A 17 8.12 -11.91 4.27
N GLU A 18 7.73 -11.47 5.46
CA GLU A 18 6.83 -12.20 6.34
C GLU A 18 5.47 -12.39 5.68
N SER A 19 4.86 -11.32 5.16
CA SER A 19 3.59 -11.40 4.43
C SER A 19 3.65 -12.34 3.22
N ASN A 20 4.72 -12.26 2.41
CA ASN A 20 4.91 -13.17 1.28
C ASN A 20 5.02 -14.63 1.74
N THR A 21 5.74 -14.90 2.84
CA THR A 21 5.95 -16.25 3.38
C THR A 21 4.65 -16.82 3.93
N PHE A 22 3.90 -16.02 4.69
CA PHE A 22 2.58 -16.41 5.18
C PHE A 22 1.65 -16.86 4.04
N HIS A 23 1.61 -16.10 2.94
CA HIS A 23 0.79 -16.44 1.78
C HIS A 23 1.31 -17.65 1.00
N ALA A 24 2.63 -17.84 0.91
CA ALA A 24 3.21 -19.04 0.31
C ALA A 24 2.81 -20.30 1.08
N ILE A 25 2.88 -20.26 2.41
CA ILE A 25 2.42 -21.36 3.28
C ILE A 25 0.92 -21.61 3.08
N CYS A 26 0.10 -20.55 3.02
CA CYS A 26 -1.33 -20.67 2.74
C CYS A 26 -1.61 -21.42 1.42
N GLN A 27 -0.82 -21.16 0.38
CA GLN A 27 -0.95 -21.86 -0.91
C GLN A 27 -0.41 -23.30 -0.90
N ASP A 28 0.53 -23.60 -0.02
CA ASP A 28 1.11 -24.95 0.15
C ASP A 28 0.22 -25.89 1.00
N THR A 29 -0.83 -25.38 1.66
CA THR A 29 -1.78 -26.19 2.42
C THR A 29 -2.54 -27.21 1.55
N PHE A 30 -3.09 -28.26 2.16
CA PHE A 30 -3.91 -29.27 1.48
C PHE A 30 -5.28 -29.46 2.19
N PRO A 31 -6.41 -29.14 1.52
CA PRO A 31 -6.49 -28.45 0.23
C PRO A 31 -5.92 -27.02 0.32
N PRO A 32 -5.37 -26.46 -0.77
CA PRO A 32 -4.94 -25.07 -0.79
C PRO A 32 -6.09 -24.15 -0.38
N ILE A 33 -5.78 -23.06 0.33
CA ILE A 33 -6.79 -22.08 0.73
C ILE A 33 -7.46 -21.51 -0.52
N GLN A 34 -8.77 -21.75 -0.64
CA GLN A 34 -9.61 -21.38 -1.77
C GLN A 34 -10.85 -20.59 -1.27
N PRO A 35 -11.13 -19.40 -1.82
CA PRO A 35 -10.30 -18.68 -2.79
C PRO A 35 -8.95 -18.23 -2.17
N PRO A 36 -7.90 -18.04 -2.98
CA PRO A 36 -6.63 -17.47 -2.49
C PRO A 36 -6.84 -16.11 -1.83
N TYR A 37 -6.13 -15.86 -0.71
CA TYR A 37 -6.20 -14.56 -0.04
C TYR A 37 -5.70 -13.40 -0.91
N MET A 38 -4.59 -13.59 -1.64
CA MET A 38 -4.08 -12.61 -2.58
C MET A 38 -4.70 -12.80 -3.97
N THR A 39 -5.24 -11.70 -4.51
CA THR A 39 -5.83 -11.65 -5.87
C THR A 39 -4.87 -10.97 -6.84
N GLU A 40 -5.22 -10.93 -8.14
CA GLU A 40 -4.50 -10.12 -9.14
C GLU A 40 -4.33 -8.66 -8.69
N LYS A 41 -5.36 -8.08 -8.06
CA LYS A 41 -5.29 -6.72 -7.51
C LYS A 41 -4.25 -6.62 -6.39
N SER A 42 -4.21 -7.60 -5.49
CA SER A 42 -3.20 -7.68 -4.43
C SER A 42 -1.79 -7.71 -5.02
N HIS A 43 -1.57 -8.51 -6.07
CA HIS A 43 -0.28 -8.57 -6.78
C HIS A 43 0.07 -7.27 -7.51
N LYS A 44 -0.89 -6.55 -8.09
CA LYS A 44 -0.66 -5.21 -8.67
C LYS A 44 -0.19 -4.20 -7.62
N ILE A 45 -0.73 -4.26 -6.40
CA ILE A 45 -0.26 -3.42 -5.29
C ILE A 45 1.19 -3.78 -4.89
N VAL A 46 1.52 -5.07 -4.82
CA VAL A 46 2.90 -5.54 -4.57
C VAL A 46 3.87 -4.98 -5.61
N GLN A 47 3.53 -5.11 -6.89
CA GLN A 47 4.33 -4.57 -8.01
C GLN A 47 4.49 -3.05 -7.90
N PHE A 48 3.43 -2.34 -7.53
CA PHE A 48 3.46 -0.89 -7.33
C PHE A 48 4.43 -0.49 -6.21
N VAL A 49 4.37 -1.14 -5.06
CA VAL A 49 5.26 -0.83 -3.93
C VAL A 49 6.73 -1.07 -4.31
N HIS A 50 7.04 -2.19 -4.97
CA HIS A 50 8.41 -2.46 -5.43
C HIS A 50 8.88 -1.44 -6.47
N SER A 51 8.02 -1.11 -7.44
CA SER A 51 8.34 -0.13 -8.48
C SER A 51 8.57 1.27 -7.90
N LEU A 52 7.74 1.68 -6.92
CA LEU A 52 7.88 2.95 -6.21
C LEU A 52 9.18 3.03 -5.41
N ASN A 53 9.47 2.00 -4.61
CA ASN A 53 10.71 1.93 -3.83
C ASN A 53 11.95 1.95 -4.73
N SER A 54 11.92 1.21 -5.83
CA SER A 54 13.01 1.19 -6.82
C SER A 54 13.19 2.54 -7.49
N PHE A 55 12.10 3.19 -7.89
CA PHE A 55 12.14 4.50 -8.56
C PHE A 55 12.72 5.59 -7.65
N LEU A 56 12.36 5.58 -6.37
CA LEU A 56 12.85 6.57 -5.40
C LEU A 56 14.23 6.22 -4.81
N GLY A 57 14.80 5.07 -5.18
CA GLY A 57 16.10 4.61 -4.69
C GLY A 57 16.14 4.33 -3.18
N ARG A 58 14.99 4.24 -2.52
CA ARG A 58 14.85 3.97 -1.08
C ARG A 58 13.49 3.36 -0.77
N THR A 59 13.39 2.69 0.36
CA THR A 59 12.12 2.12 0.83
C THR A 59 11.23 3.22 1.40
N VAL A 60 10.18 3.59 0.66
CA VAL A 60 9.18 4.60 1.06
C VAL A 60 7.89 3.99 1.55
N ALA A 61 7.58 2.77 1.09
CA ALA A 61 6.37 2.06 1.43
C ALA A 61 6.68 0.56 1.58
N CYS A 62 5.92 -0.12 2.42
CA CYS A 62 5.92 -1.58 2.47
C CYS A 62 4.50 -2.10 2.61
N TYR A 63 4.23 -3.27 2.05
CA TYR A 63 2.93 -3.91 2.12
C TYR A 63 2.94 -5.06 3.12
N THR A 64 1.77 -5.32 3.69
CA THR A 64 1.40 -6.62 4.24
C THR A 64 -0.04 -6.92 3.88
N PHE A 65 -0.35 -8.21 3.87
CA PHE A 65 -1.66 -8.79 3.64
C PHE A 65 -1.91 -9.78 4.77
N ASP A 66 -3.16 -9.83 5.23
CA ASP A 66 -3.63 -10.83 6.20
C ASP A 66 -4.43 -11.91 5.44
N ALA A 67 -5.45 -12.51 6.07
CA ALA A 67 -6.34 -13.48 5.45
C ALA A 67 -7.35 -12.86 4.47
N GLY A 68 -6.88 -12.08 3.49
CA GLY A 68 -7.73 -11.46 2.47
C GLY A 68 -6.99 -10.55 1.49
N PRO A 69 -7.70 -10.02 0.47
CA PRO A 69 -7.08 -9.30 -0.64
C PRO A 69 -6.68 -7.86 -0.33
N ASN A 70 -7.10 -7.34 0.82
CA ASN A 70 -6.87 -5.96 1.24
C ASN A 70 -5.40 -5.74 1.60
N ALA A 71 -4.78 -4.75 0.97
CA ALA A 71 -3.41 -4.38 1.27
C ALA A 71 -3.35 -3.40 2.44
N PHE A 72 -2.52 -3.71 3.42
CA PHE A 72 -2.08 -2.77 4.44
C PHE A 72 -0.73 -2.21 4.03
N ILE A 73 -0.64 -0.89 3.90
CA ILE A 73 0.59 -0.22 3.49
C ILE A 73 1.12 0.62 4.64
N PHE A 74 2.36 0.35 5.06
CA PHE A 74 3.07 1.24 5.97
C PHE A 74 3.89 2.25 5.17
N VAL A 75 3.76 3.51 5.57
CA VAL A 75 4.53 4.65 5.06
C VAL A 75 4.91 5.55 6.22
N LEU A 76 6.04 6.25 6.11
CA LEU A 76 6.36 7.32 7.07
C LEU A 76 5.51 8.55 6.76
N GLU A 77 5.21 9.36 7.78
CA GLU A 77 4.37 10.55 7.61
C GLU A 77 4.88 11.52 6.53
N LYS A 78 6.21 11.73 6.49
CA LYS A 78 6.89 12.52 5.47
C LYS A 78 6.71 11.98 4.03
N ASP A 79 6.40 10.69 3.90
CA ASP A 79 6.30 9.98 2.64
C ASP A 79 4.85 9.76 2.18
N ILE A 80 3.85 10.15 2.98
CA ILE A 80 2.43 10.00 2.63
C ILE A 80 2.09 10.74 1.33
N LYS A 81 2.51 12.00 1.20
CA LYS A 81 2.22 12.82 0.01
C LYS A 81 2.76 12.16 -1.27
N VAL A 82 4.04 11.74 -1.24
CA VAL A 82 4.66 11.10 -2.41
C VAL A 82 3.98 9.77 -2.72
N PHE A 83 3.72 8.93 -1.71
CA PHE A 83 3.03 7.66 -1.91
C PHE A 83 1.66 7.84 -2.58
N LEU A 84 0.80 8.70 -2.01
CA LEU A 84 -0.54 8.93 -2.54
C LEU A 84 -0.52 9.53 -3.95
N THR A 85 0.46 10.40 -4.25
CA THR A 85 0.61 10.99 -5.58
C THR A 85 0.88 9.91 -6.63
N PHE A 86 1.83 9.01 -6.37
CA PHE A 86 2.13 7.90 -7.28
C PHE A 86 0.99 6.89 -7.33
N PHE A 87 0.40 6.54 -6.18
CA PHE A 87 -0.69 5.57 -6.10
C PHE A 87 -1.90 6.01 -6.93
N LEU A 88 -2.35 7.26 -6.76
CA LEU A 88 -3.50 7.80 -7.49
C LEU A 88 -3.20 8.07 -8.98
N THR A 89 -1.92 8.18 -9.35
CA THR A 89 -1.55 8.28 -10.76
C THR A 89 -1.53 6.93 -11.45
N ILE A 90 -1.04 5.88 -10.76
CA ILE A 90 -0.99 4.52 -11.30
C ILE A 90 -2.39 3.87 -11.26
N PHE A 91 -3.17 4.11 -10.22
CA PHE A 91 -4.50 3.54 -10.03
C PHE A 91 -5.56 4.66 -9.98
N PRO A 92 -5.85 5.31 -11.12
CA PRO A 92 -6.78 6.42 -11.16
C PRO A 92 -8.20 5.95 -10.82
N LYS A 93 -8.88 6.71 -9.96
CA LYS A 93 -10.29 6.50 -9.61
C LYS A 93 -11.06 7.81 -9.72
N PRO A 94 -12.32 7.81 -10.21
CA PRO A 94 -13.16 9.01 -10.14
C PRO A 94 -13.36 9.40 -8.68
N LEU A 95 -12.97 10.63 -8.33
CA LEU A 95 -12.97 11.12 -6.94
C LEU A 95 -14.37 11.25 -6.35
N ASN A 96 -15.37 11.39 -7.22
CA ASN A 96 -16.78 11.48 -6.84
C ASN A 96 -17.29 10.18 -6.19
N ASP A 97 -16.62 9.05 -6.44
CA ASP A 97 -17.07 7.74 -5.97
C ASP A 97 -16.55 7.39 -4.57
N VAL A 98 -15.59 8.17 -4.02
CA VAL A 98 -14.99 7.88 -2.71
C VAL A 98 -14.68 9.15 -1.91
N PRO A 99 -15.62 9.63 -1.08
CA PRO A 99 -15.47 10.88 -0.31
C PRO A 99 -14.22 10.94 0.59
N HIS A 100 -13.73 9.79 1.05
CA HIS A 100 -12.51 9.70 1.86
C HIS A 100 -11.25 10.07 1.07
N ILE A 101 -11.18 9.73 -0.22
CA ILE A 101 -10.01 10.01 -1.06
C ILE A 101 -9.91 11.51 -1.35
N SER A 102 -11.01 12.17 -1.65
CA SER A 102 -11.05 13.62 -1.88
C SER A 102 -10.51 14.39 -0.67
N LYS A 103 -10.93 14.00 0.54
CA LYS A 103 -10.40 14.59 1.79
C LYS A 103 -8.89 14.36 1.95
N LEU A 104 -8.36 13.22 1.53
CA LEU A 104 -6.92 12.94 1.57
C LEU A 104 -6.15 13.78 0.55
N ILE A 105 -6.69 13.96 -0.65
CA ILE A 105 -6.12 14.82 -1.70
C ILE A 105 -6.00 16.25 -1.21
N GLU A 106 -7.07 16.79 -0.63
CA GLU A 106 -7.08 18.13 -0.06
C GLU A 106 -6.10 18.24 1.12
N ARG A 107 -6.15 17.29 2.06
CA ARG A 107 -5.30 17.31 3.27
C ARG A 107 -3.80 17.31 2.97
N TYR A 108 -3.37 16.61 1.92
CA TYR A 108 -1.96 16.48 1.56
C TYR A 108 -1.55 17.35 0.35
N ASP A 109 -2.45 18.19 -0.18
CA ASP A 109 -2.25 19.01 -1.39
C ASP A 109 -1.67 18.15 -2.54
N ILE A 110 -2.36 17.07 -2.87
CA ILE A 110 -1.90 16.11 -3.88
C ILE A 110 -2.11 16.72 -5.26
N LYS A 111 -1.00 16.95 -5.98
CA LYS A 111 -1.00 17.37 -7.38
C LYS A 111 -0.68 16.17 -8.24
N LEU A 112 -1.68 15.66 -8.96
CA LEU A 112 -1.49 14.52 -9.84
C LEU A 112 -0.59 14.93 -11.01
N PRO A 113 0.58 14.30 -11.18
CA PRO A 113 1.45 14.59 -12.31
C PRO A 113 0.77 14.24 -13.64
N CYS A 114 1.12 14.97 -14.69
CA CYS A 114 0.73 14.63 -16.05
C CYS A 114 1.25 13.22 -16.37
N LYS A 115 0.38 12.36 -16.95
CA LYS A 115 0.62 10.93 -17.22
C LYS A 115 1.95 10.62 -17.95
N ASN A 116 2.55 11.61 -18.62
CA ASN A 116 3.76 11.48 -19.42
C ASN A 116 5.07 11.72 -18.64
N HIS A 117 5.03 11.99 -17.33
CA HIS A 117 6.22 12.38 -16.54
C HIS A 117 6.61 11.44 -15.41
N ILE A 118 5.98 10.26 -15.31
CA ILE A 118 6.35 9.27 -14.30
C ILE A 118 7.14 8.14 -14.97
N ASN A 119 8.45 8.10 -14.75
CA ASN A 119 9.31 6.99 -15.14
C ASN A 119 9.26 5.85 -14.10
N LEU A 120 8.06 5.49 -13.66
CA LEU A 120 7.85 4.27 -12.89
C LEU A 120 7.83 3.10 -13.88
N GLN A 121 8.40 1.95 -13.51
CA GLN A 121 8.31 0.72 -14.32
C GLN A 121 6.88 0.11 -14.31
N MET A 122 5.84 0.94 -14.21
CA MET A 122 4.44 0.58 -14.29
C MET A 122 3.67 1.67 -15.00
N LYS A 123 2.76 1.26 -15.89
CA LYS A 123 1.84 2.16 -16.58
C LYS A 123 0.59 2.39 -15.73
N PRO A 124 -0.09 3.55 -15.86
CA PRO A 124 -1.41 3.74 -15.27
C PRO A 124 -2.39 2.64 -15.69
N ASP A 125 -3.07 2.04 -14.71
CA ASP A 125 -4.05 0.98 -14.89
C ASP A 125 -5.43 1.47 -14.40
N SER A 126 -6.25 1.94 -15.34
CA SER A 126 -7.63 2.37 -15.07
C SER A 126 -8.60 1.20 -14.82
N THR A 127 -8.16 -0.06 -15.03
CA THR A 127 -8.97 -1.24 -14.73
C THR A 127 -8.84 -1.66 -13.26
N PHE A 128 -7.85 -1.12 -12.55
CA PHE A 128 -7.68 -1.35 -11.13
C PHE A 128 -8.78 -0.62 -10.34
N LEU A 129 -9.75 -1.39 -9.85
CA LEU A 129 -10.82 -0.88 -9.01
C LEU A 129 -10.58 -1.27 -7.55
N PHE A 130 -10.41 -0.26 -6.69
CA PHE A 130 -10.46 -0.40 -5.24
C PHE A 130 -11.69 0.34 -4.69
N GLU A 131 -12.22 -0.14 -3.56
CA GLU A 131 -13.42 0.45 -2.95
C GLU A 131 -13.10 1.77 -2.25
N THR A 132 -12.08 1.75 -1.40
CA THR A 132 -11.73 2.90 -0.57
C THR A 132 -10.26 2.84 -0.12
N LEU A 133 -9.76 3.95 0.41
CA LEU A 133 -8.44 4.08 1.02
C LEU A 133 -8.60 4.66 2.42
N TYR A 134 -8.14 3.91 3.42
CA TYR A 134 -8.10 4.37 4.81
C TYR A 134 -6.69 4.80 5.18
N LEU A 135 -6.56 5.99 5.78
CA LEU A 135 -5.31 6.47 6.35
C LEU A 135 -5.45 6.58 7.86
N CYS A 136 -4.61 5.83 8.57
CA CYS A 136 -4.54 5.85 10.02
C CYS A 136 -3.08 6.06 10.48
N LYS A 137 -2.90 6.25 11.79
CA LYS A 137 -1.59 6.31 12.46
C LYS A 137 -1.54 5.27 13.57
N VAL A 138 -0.33 4.98 14.06
CA VAL A 138 -0.14 4.13 15.25
C VAL A 138 -0.97 4.69 16.41
N GLY A 139 -1.85 3.85 16.97
CA GLY A 139 -2.79 4.23 18.02
C GLY A 139 -2.21 4.08 19.43
N ALA A 140 -2.90 4.68 20.42
CA ALA A 140 -2.50 4.64 21.83
C ALA A 140 -3.03 3.41 22.60
N GLY A 141 -3.85 2.57 21.96
CA GLY A 141 -4.52 1.44 22.61
C GLY A 141 -5.92 1.77 23.12
N PRO A 142 -6.57 0.83 23.83
CA PRO A 142 -7.92 1.01 24.37
C PRO A 142 -7.96 2.05 25.49
N VAL A 143 -9.07 2.79 25.56
CA VAL A 143 -9.38 3.78 26.61
C VAL A 143 -10.76 3.53 27.17
N ILE A 144 -10.94 3.75 28.48
CA ILE A 144 -12.26 3.71 29.12
C ILE A 144 -12.98 5.02 28.77
N VAL A 145 -14.21 4.90 28.26
CA VAL A 145 -15.07 6.05 27.96
C VAL A 145 -16.13 6.10 29.06
N GLU A 146 -16.12 7.18 29.84
CA GLU A 146 -17.16 7.51 30.83
C GLU A 146 -18.38 8.17 30.18
#